data_AF-V9KNC9-F1
#
_entry.id   AF-V9KNC9-F1
#
_cell.length_a   1.000
_cell.length_b   1.000
_cell.length_c   1.000
_cell.angle_alpha   90.00
_cell.angle_beta   90.00
_cell.angle_gamma   90.00
#
_symmetry.space_group_name_H-M   'P 1'
#
loop_
_entity.id
_entity.type
_entity.pdbx_description
1 polymer ?
#
loop_
_entity_poly.entity_id
_entity_poly.type
_entity_poly.pdbx_seq_one_letter_code
_entity_poly.pdbx_strand_id
1 'polypeptide(L)'
;FRSGEVEFTELRKAFPRRTTLSSLQETVLLSTGIPPEDLTVCHRKTLKNKASWNWSAYPTEDLNKTLEELSLKDNDSVLILDQKYCDLSVLSSNGMPVTVATLGDHSWVQVKNYCSKKMTQVEGTTVTIPVTMEMLVSEIKVCAIEKLKLKEDLANDNCLRPTDQTGKLLPPVREDLTLRDTGLKTGSFLALCSGNAPTDSQLYLNFAVGDSANLSPEMEVVVEQKISVRECLKLMLEKAALSGECWHLRKTDWCYEAGEVLIDEEASLSDLKISTGETLLIMEGRLPPKGFLKLPVWFYQSALDSKNRKYLEDEQGSFTHRLSTLNISATRDHSLQHHLDAELMFMGDIEISGEANLEDLKTQVLTLPMLQSLSVPSVKFLRVWLLESKCRTKILRNHQQQLSKFKLRSSVEIGIQLLQADEELTSTELLLQLWMAVPGESSYYPPEDFIFDTSKECTARTLRHKIAQRYSLTVEQIEIAKYFPEKSTWMPISSWSQQVSKKKRKKKPENLQGAPNHLKDGDIIGVKNLLIDMNKDFSTLTDDFVKEQHTLEGSKGDRSRQAPAHQSGDALDGKTAHCARARRPEVALSISVADFR
;
A
#
# COMPACT_ATOMS: atom_id res chain seq x y z
N PHE A 1 43.96 -20.28 25.26
CA PHE A 1 44.43 -19.83 26.58
C PHE A 1 43.45 -20.33 27.63
N ARG A 2 43.95 -20.90 28.74
CA ARG A 2 43.13 -21.45 29.82
C ARG A 2 42.17 -20.38 30.33
N SER A 3 40.89 -20.70 30.42
CA SER A 3 39.91 -19.93 31.20
C SER A 3 40.35 -20.04 32.65
N GLY A 4 41.13 -19.07 33.13
CA GLY A 4 41.35 -18.90 34.55
C GLY A 4 40.05 -18.38 35.14
N GLU A 5 39.48 -19.10 36.11
CA GLU A 5 38.53 -18.48 37.03
C GLU A 5 39.24 -17.27 37.65
N VAL A 6 38.73 -16.07 37.39
CA VAL A 6 39.20 -14.87 38.08
C VAL A 6 38.58 -14.93 39.47
N GLU A 7 39.38 -15.36 40.44
CA GLU A 7 38.96 -15.45 41.84
C GLU A 7 39.00 -14.04 42.46
N PHE A 8 37.84 -13.53 42.87
CA PHE A 8 37.74 -12.25 43.56
C PHE A 8 37.97 -12.43 45.06
N THR A 9 38.95 -11.72 45.61
CA THR A 9 39.18 -11.69 47.05
C THR A 9 38.48 -10.47 47.67
N GLU A 10 37.54 -10.70 48.58
CA GLU A 10 36.89 -9.62 49.34
C GLU A 10 37.79 -9.17 50.51
N LEU A 11 38.23 -7.91 50.50
CA LEU A 11 38.99 -7.31 51.59
C LEU A 11 38.13 -6.25 52.31
N ARG A 12 37.97 -6.41 53.62
CA ARG A 12 37.32 -5.40 54.48
C ARG A 12 38.37 -4.66 55.28
N LYS A 13 38.56 -3.37 54.98
CA LYS A 13 39.55 -2.53 55.67
C LYS A 13 38.97 -1.13 55.92
N ALA A 14 39.28 -0.58 57.08
CA ALA A 14 38.87 0.77 57.45
C ALA A 14 39.91 1.79 56.97
N PHE A 15 39.46 2.83 56.28
CA PHE A 15 40.31 3.92 55.80
C PHE A 15 39.84 5.25 56.40
N PRO A 16 40.75 6.14 56.85
CA PRO A 16 40.39 7.51 57.19
C PRO A 16 39.77 8.24 55.98
N ARG A 17 38.77 9.11 56.20
CA ARG A 17 38.10 9.86 55.11
C ARG A 17 39.03 10.72 54.26
N ARG A 18 40.13 11.19 54.86
CA ARG A 18 41.20 11.97 54.21
C ARG A 18 42.23 11.15 53.42
N THR A 19 42.04 9.85 53.30
CA THR A 19 42.93 8.98 52.52
C THR A 19 42.72 9.25 51.03
N THR A 20 43.79 9.28 50.24
CA THR A 20 43.70 9.43 48.77
C THR A 20 43.46 8.08 48.10
N LEU A 21 42.93 8.08 46.88
CA LEU A 21 42.81 6.85 46.08
C LEU A 21 44.17 6.20 45.79
N SER A 22 45.22 6.99 45.60
CA SER A 22 46.60 6.48 45.44
C SER A 22 47.07 5.68 46.65
N SER A 23 46.79 6.15 47.87
CA SER A 23 47.14 5.43 49.10
C SER A 23 46.30 4.15 49.28
N LEU A 24 45.09 4.12 48.71
CA LEU A 24 44.26 2.91 48.66
C LEU A 24 44.87 1.87 47.70
N GLN A 25 45.37 2.27 46.53
CA GLN A 25 46.13 1.40 45.61
C GLN A 25 47.40 0.85 46.27
N GLU A 26 48.18 1.68 46.97
CA GLU A 26 49.38 1.25 47.71
C GLU A 26 49.07 0.22 48.81
N THR A 27 47.92 0.38 49.47
CA THR A 27 47.47 -0.58 50.49
C THR A 27 47.11 -1.93 49.88
N VAL A 28 46.63 -1.94 48.64
CA VAL A 28 46.28 -3.15 47.89
C VAL A 28 47.52 -3.77 47.25
N LEU A 29 48.52 -2.97 46.84
CA LEU A 29 49.86 -3.42 46.48
C LEU A 29 50.47 -4.28 47.60
N LEU A 30 50.41 -3.82 48.85
CA LEU A 30 50.92 -4.58 50.01
C LEU A 30 50.22 -5.94 50.21
N SER A 31 49.03 -6.11 49.63
CA SER A 31 48.19 -7.30 49.80
C SER A 31 48.22 -8.24 48.58
N THR A 32 48.56 -7.73 47.40
CA THR A 32 48.44 -8.45 46.11
C THR A 32 49.75 -8.53 45.31
N GLY A 33 50.74 -7.69 45.62
CA GLY A 33 52.05 -7.67 44.95
C GLY A 33 52.06 -7.04 43.54
N ILE A 34 50.96 -6.44 43.10
CA ILE A 34 50.81 -5.81 41.77
C ILE A 34 51.14 -4.31 41.88
N PRO A 35 52.01 -3.74 41.01
CA PRO A 35 52.37 -2.33 41.05
C PRO A 35 51.13 -1.43 40.85
N PRO A 36 51.08 -0.26 41.52
CA PRO A 36 49.91 0.62 41.49
C PRO A 36 49.63 1.20 40.10
N GLU A 37 50.63 1.27 39.23
CA GLU A 37 50.52 1.72 37.83
C GLU A 37 49.69 0.75 36.97
N ASP A 38 49.66 -0.54 37.35
CA ASP A 38 48.91 -1.58 36.64
C ASP A 38 47.51 -1.80 37.25
N LEU A 39 47.10 -1.01 38.25
CA LEU A 39 45.84 -1.21 38.99
C LEU A 39 44.82 -0.12 38.66
N THR A 40 43.65 -0.52 38.14
CA THR A 40 42.51 0.37 37.91
C THR A 40 41.50 0.28 39.05
N VAL A 41 41.18 1.43 39.67
CA VAL A 41 40.17 1.53 40.74
C VAL A 41 38.82 1.87 40.14
N CYS A 42 37.80 1.07 40.45
CA CYS A 42 36.43 1.21 39.96
C CYS A 42 35.45 1.42 41.10
N HIS A 43 34.45 2.28 40.87
CA HIS A 43 33.32 2.49 41.78
C HIS A 43 32.01 2.00 41.19
N ARG A 44 31.07 1.70 42.07
CA ARG A 44 29.74 1.24 41.69
C ARG A 44 28.87 2.44 41.28
N LYS A 45 28.46 2.47 40.02
CA LYS A 45 27.53 3.45 39.46
C LYS A 45 26.17 2.82 39.24
N THR A 46 25.14 3.38 39.87
CA THR A 46 23.75 2.95 39.66
C THR A 46 23.25 3.50 38.33
N LEU A 47 22.79 2.63 37.42
CA LEU A 47 22.08 3.09 36.23
C LEU A 47 20.68 3.58 36.62
N LYS A 48 20.08 4.43 35.79
CA LYS A 48 18.75 5.05 36.03
C LYS A 48 17.62 4.04 36.31
N ASN A 49 17.85 2.74 36.10
CA ASN A 49 16.97 1.65 36.47
C ASN A 49 17.42 1.01 37.81
N LYS A 50 16.60 1.13 38.86
CA LYS A 50 16.93 0.88 40.28
C LYS A 50 17.39 -0.55 40.66
N ALA A 51 17.62 -1.46 39.72
CA ALA A 51 18.07 -2.83 39.98
C ALA A 51 19.41 -3.21 39.30
N SER A 52 19.95 -2.36 38.41
CA SER A 52 21.21 -2.62 37.69
C SER A 52 22.28 -1.61 38.09
N TRP A 53 23.42 -2.12 38.50
CA TRP A 53 24.60 -1.34 38.87
C TRP A 53 25.77 -1.76 37.99
N ASN A 54 26.59 -0.81 37.57
CA ASN A 54 27.79 -1.10 36.79
C ASN A 54 29.04 -0.59 37.50
N TRP A 55 30.21 -1.13 37.15
CA TRP A 55 31.49 -0.61 37.63
C TRP A 55 32.05 0.43 36.65
N SER A 56 32.46 1.57 37.17
CA SER A 56 33.12 2.62 36.39
C SER A 56 34.48 2.97 36.99
N ALA A 57 35.51 3.01 36.15
CA ALA A 57 36.87 3.37 36.57
C ALA A 57 36.94 4.85 36.99
N TYR A 58 37.74 5.14 38.02
CA TYR A 58 38.11 6.52 38.34
C TYR A 58 39.13 7.05 37.31
N PRO A 59 39.01 8.31 36.86
CA PRO A 59 40.04 8.97 36.07
C PRO A 59 41.39 8.98 36.79
N THR A 60 42.48 8.94 36.04
CA THR A 60 43.84 9.07 36.61
C THR A 60 44.04 10.40 37.34
N GLU A 61 43.32 11.45 36.94
CA GLU A 61 43.27 12.77 37.58
C GLU A 61 42.66 12.72 39.00
N ASP A 62 41.78 11.76 39.26
CA ASP A 62 41.07 11.61 40.53
C ASP A 62 41.86 10.79 41.56
N LEU A 63 43.01 10.21 41.19
CA LEU A 63 43.86 9.42 42.09
C LEU A 63 44.39 10.23 43.28
N ASN A 64 44.51 11.55 43.12
CA ASN A 64 44.97 12.47 44.15
C ASN A 64 43.83 13.00 45.04
N LYS A 65 42.57 12.70 44.72
CA LYS A 65 41.41 13.11 45.51
C LYS A 65 41.23 12.23 46.74
N THR A 66 40.68 12.80 47.79
CA THR A 66 40.36 12.08 49.03
C THR A 66 39.07 11.27 48.87
N LEU A 67 38.89 10.22 49.69
CA LEU A 67 37.65 9.42 49.70
C LEU A 67 36.40 10.29 49.97
N GLU A 68 36.55 11.36 50.75
CA GLU A 68 35.50 12.35 51.01
C GLU A 68 35.14 13.17 49.76
N GLU A 69 36.14 13.62 48.99
CA GLU A 69 35.92 14.36 47.73
C GLU A 69 35.26 13.50 46.65
N LEU A 70 35.45 12.18 46.71
CA LEU A 70 34.83 11.20 45.81
C LEU A 70 33.46 10.70 46.31
N SER A 71 32.96 11.27 47.41
CA SER A 71 31.65 10.93 47.99
C SER A 71 31.47 9.46 48.39
N LEU A 72 32.56 8.74 48.68
CA LEU A 72 32.50 7.36 49.17
C LEU A 72 32.00 7.35 50.63
N LYS A 73 30.97 6.55 50.88
CA LYS A 73 30.31 6.39 52.18
C LYS A 73 30.72 5.08 52.85
N ASP A 74 30.45 5.00 54.15
CA ASP A 74 30.64 3.77 54.90
C ASP A 74 29.79 2.63 54.28
N ASN A 75 30.42 1.47 54.07
CA ASN A 75 29.90 0.30 53.33
C ASN A 75 29.84 0.40 51.79
N ASP A 76 30.45 1.42 51.17
CA ASP A 76 30.62 1.42 49.72
C ASP A 76 31.64 0.37 49.28
N SER A 77 31.33 -0.32 48.18
CA SER A 77 32.22 -1.31 47.57
C SER A 77 33.06 -0.67 46.47
N VAL A 78 34.37 -0.88 46.53
CA VAL A 78 35.33 -0.46 45.51
C VAL A 78 35.94 -1.71 44.89
N LEU A 79 36.02 -1.75 43.56
CA LEU A 79 36.63 -2.85 42.83
C LEU A 79 38.00 -2.40 42.32
N ILE A 80 39.01 -3.24 42.48
CA ILE A 80 40.37 -2.99 41.98
C ILE A 80 40.71 -4.10 41.02
N LEU A 81 41.11 -3.73 39.81
CA LEU A 81 41.42 -4.66 38.73
C LEU A 81 42.82 -4.40 38.22
N ASP A 82 43.53 -5.48 37.90
CA ASP A 82 44.73 -5.40 37.08
C ASP A 82 44.32 -5.00 35.65
N GLN A 83 44.99 -3.99 35.10
CA GLN A 83 44.75 -3.42 33.78
C GLN A 83 44.76 -4.49 32.67
N LYS A 84 45.49 -5.59 32.85
CA LYS A 84 45.50 -6.74 31.93
C LYS A 84 44.16 -7.45 31.82
N TYR A 85 43.27 -7.28 32.80
CA TYR A 85 41.94 -7.90 32.84
C TYR A 85 40.80 -6.90 32.61
N CYS A 86 41.10 -5.63 32.33
CA CYS A 86 40.09 -4.62 31.99
C CYS A 86 39.32 -4.93 30.70
N ASP A 87 39.92 -5.70 29.79
CA ASP A 87 39.33 -6.06 28.48
C ASP A 87 38.40 -7.29 28.52
N LEU A 88 38.24 -7.94 29.68
CA LEU A 88 37.42 -9.13 29.83
C LEU A 88 36.10 -8.80 30.53
N SER A 89 34.99 -9.27 29.98
CA SER A 89 33.72 -9.35 30.70
C SER A 89 33.85 -10.42 31.78
N VAL A 90 34.31 -10.05 32.97
CA VAL A 90 34.52 -11.00 34.07
C VAL A 90 33.18 -11.27 34.75
N LEU A 91 32.84 -12.54 34.92
CA LEU A 91 31.65 -12.96 35.67
C LEU A 91 31.92 -12.79 37.17
N SER A 92 31.03 -12.09 37.87
CA SER A 92 31.04 -12.08 39.33
C SER A 92 30.63 -13.46 39.88
N SER A 93 30.98 -13.78 41.13
CA SER A 93 30.52 -14.96 41.88
C SER A 93 29.00 -15.19 41.87
N ASN A 94 28.23 -14.16 41.47
CA ASN A 94 26.78 -14.16 41.40
C ASN A 94 26.24 -14.38 39.96
N GLY A 95 27.10 -14.75 39.00
CA GLY A 95 26.71 -15.09 37.62
C GLY A 95 26.35 -13.89 36.72
N MET A 96 26.53 -12.65 37.19
CA MET A 96 26.27 -11.44 36.40
C MET A 96 27.55 -10.96 35.70
N PRO A 97 27.50 -10.62 34.39
CA PRO A 97 28.65 -10.09 33.67
C PRO A 97 29.00 -8.69 34.17
N VAL A 98 30.21 -8.51 34.68
CA VAL A 98 30.77 -7.20 35.02
C VAL A 98 31.36 -6.59 33.75
N THR A 99 30.89 -5.41 33.36
CA THR A 99 31.46 -4.65 32.25
C THR A 99 32.13 -3.39 32.80
N VAL A 100 33.46 -3.34 32.73
CA VAL A 100 34.20 -2.15 33.15
C VAL A 100 34.16 -1.15 32.00
N ALA A 101 33.42 -0.07 32.16
CA ALA A 101 33.41 1.01 31.18
C ALA A 101 34.64 1.90 31.39
N THR A 102 35.71 1.66 30.64
CA THR A 102 36.82 2.59 30.46
C THR A 102 36.38 3.76 29.56
N LEU A 103 37.00 4.93 29.75
CA LEU A 103 36.63 6.25 29.19
C LEU A 103 36.85 6.38 27.66
N GLY A 104 36.92 5.28 26.91
CA GLY A 104 36.92 5.26 25.44
C GLY A 104 35.60 4.67 24.94
N ASP A 105 35.00 5.27 23.92
CA ASP A 105 33.78 4.79 23.25
C ASP A 105 33.95 3.38 22.68
N HIS A 106 33.89 2.35 23.52
CA HIS A 106 34.00 0.96 23.10
C HIS A 106 32.65 0.50 22.54
N SER A 107 32.44 0.83 21.27
CA SER A 107 31.36 0.24 20.51
C SER A 107 31.65 -1.23 20.24
N TRP A 108 30.65 -2.11 20.40
CA TRP A 108 30.76 -3.54 20.12
C TRP A 108 29.59 -4.01 19.28
N VAL A 109 29.78 -5.11 18.55
CA VAL A 109 28.75 -5.81 17.77
C VAL A 109 28.83 -7.30 18.09
N GLN A 110 27.68 -7.97 18.13
CA GLN A 110 27.60 -9.41 18.34
C GLN A 110 27.40 -10.12 17.01
N VAL A 111 28.27 -11.07 16.68
CA VAL A 111 28.17 -11.87 15.46
C VAL A 111 27.88 -13.32 15.81
N LYS A 112 26.80 -13.88 15.26
CA LYS A 112 26.39 -15.26 15.45
C LYS A 112 26.61 -16.06 14.18
N ASN A 113 27.16 -17.27 14.31
CA ASN A 113 27.42 -18.15 13.16
C ASN A 113 26.15 -18.87 12.68
N TYR A 114 25.78 -18.66 11.41
CA TYR A 114 24.68 -19.36 10.71
C TYR A 114 25.17 -20.21 9.52
N CYS A 115 26.47 -20.35 9.30
CA CYS A 115 27.04 -21.10 8.16
C CYS A 115 26.98 -22.63 8.29
N SER A 116 26.44 -23.16 9.40
CA SER A 116 26.36 -24.62 9.64
C SER A 116 25.15 -25.24 8.96
N LYS A 117 25.37 -26.16 8.01
CA LYS A 117 24.34 -26.90 7.24
C LYS A 117 23.35 -27.77 8.06
N LYS A 118 23.41 -27.76 9.40
CA LYS A 118 22.45 -28.46 10.27
C LYS A 118 21.69 -27.45 11.09
N MET A 119 20.48 -27.13 10.61
CA MET A 119 19.47 -26.35 11.33
C MET A 119 18.84 -27.22 12.43
N THR A 120 19.67 -27.64 13.39
CA THR A 120 19.24 -28.29 14.63
C THR A 120 19.69 -27.40 15.76
N GLN A 121 18.76 -27.07 16.65
CA GLN A 121 18.84 -26.22 17.85
C GLN A 121 20.10 -26.39 18.70
N VAL A 122 21.26 -25.99 18.19
CA VAL A 122 22.50 -25.85 18.95
C VAL A 122 22.82 -24.38 18.90
N GLU A 123 22.84 -23.76 20.08
CA GLU A 123 23.18 -22.37 20.32
C GLU A 123 24.37 -21.94 19.46
N GLY A 124 24.07 -21.22 18.37
CA GLY A 124 25.10 -20.74 17.46
C GLY A 124 26.12 -19.93 18.24
N THR A 125 27.39 -20.33 18.14
CA THR A 125 28.49 -19.64 18.81
C THR A 125 28.42 -18.17 18.44
N THR A 126 28.21 -17.33 19.45
CA THR A 126 28.10 -15.88 19.31
C THR A 126 29.39 -15.28 19.81
N VAL A 127 29.99 -14.38 19.04
CA VAL A 127 31.22 -13.69 19.40
C VAL A 127 30.94 -12.20 19.49
N THR A 128 31.53 -11.55 20.50
CA THR A 128 31.49 -10.10 20.63
C THR A 128 32.74 -9.50 19.99
N ILE A 129 32.55 -8.58 19.06
CA ILE A 129 33.62 -7.91 18.31
C ILE A 129 33.62 -6.44 18.75
N PRO A 130 34.73 -5.93 19.30
CA PRO A 130 34.89 -4.49 19.49
C PRO A 130 35.02 -3.83 18.12
N VAL A 131 34.26 -2.77 17.88
CA VAL A 131 34.17 -2.06 16.61
C VAL A 131 34.28 -0.56 16.81
N THR A 132 34.79 0.15 15.81
CA THR A 132 34.71 1.61 15.73
C THR A 132 33.75 2.00 14.61
N MET A 133 33.19 3.22 14.65
CA MET A 133 32.22 3.67 13.63
C MET A 133 32.82 3.77 12.22
N GLU A 134 34.15 3.89 12.10
CA GLU A 134 34.88 3.96 10.83
C GLU A 134 35.35 2.59 10.31
N MET A 135 35.16 1.54 11.12
CA MET A 135 35.57 0.18 10.77
C MET A 135 34.72 -0.34 9.61
N LEU A 136 35.36 -0.95 8.61
CA LEU A 136 34.67 -1.53 7.46
C LEU A 136 33.97 -2.83 7.84
N VAL A 137 32.85 -3.14 7.17
CA VAL A 137 32.12 -4.40 7.38
C VAL A 137 32.97 -5.61 7.01
N SER A 138 33.85 -5.50 6.01
CA SER A 138 34.85 -6.52 5.68
C SER A 138 35.78 -6.85 6.85
N GLU A 139 36.26 -5.85 7.58
CA GLU A 139 37.11 -6.03 8.77
C GLU A 139 36.34 -6.74 9.89
N ILE A 140 35.06 -6.39 10.08
CA ILE A 140 34.19 -7.04 11.07
C ILE A 140 34.00 -8.52 10.72
N LYS A 141 33.82 -8.83 9.42
CA LYS A 141 33.70 -10.19 8.91
C LYS A 141 34.98 -11.00 9.15
N VAL A 142 36.16 -10.45 8.88
CA VAL A 142 37.45 -11.10 9.15
C VAL A 142 37.60 -11.39 10.65
N CYS A 143 37.37 -10.38 11.51
CA CYS A 143 37.39 -10.57 12.96
C CYS A 143 36.39 -11.63 13.44
N ALA A 144 35.20 -11.71 12.83
CA ALA A 144 34.20 -12.72 13.16
C ALA A 144 34.70 -14.12 12.82
N ILE A 145 35.24 -14.32 11.62
CA ILE A 145 35.77 -15.61 11.13
C ILE A 145 36.91 -16.09 12.03
N GLU A 146 37.86 -15.21 12.36
CA GLU A 146 38.97 -15.51 13.26
C GLU A 146 38.49 -15.91 14.65
N LYS A 147 37.61 -15.12 15.27
CA LYS A 147 37.07 -15.39 16.61
C LYS A 147 36.20 -16.64 16.66
N LEU A 148 35.45 -16.92 15.60
CA LEU A 148 34.63 -18.13 15.46
C LEU A 148 35.45 -19.36 15.07
N LYS A 149 36.77 -19.22 14.82
CA LYS A 149 37.69 -20.29 14.42
C LYS A 149 37.21 -21.04 13.16
N LEU A 150 36.64 -20.30 12.21
CA LEU A 150 36.20 -20.84 10.93
C LEU A 150 37.40 -20.92 9.97
N LYS A 151 37.37 -21.89 9.04
CA LYS A 151 38.43 -22.04 8.03
C LYS A 151 38.46 -20.82 7.11
N GLU A 152 39.67 -20.33 6.78
CA GLU A 152 39.88 -19.18 5.88
C GLU A 152 39.24 -19.37 4.50
N ASP A 153 39.11 -20.61 4.01
CA ASP A 153 38.42 -20.93 2.74
C ASP A 153 36.94 -20.51 2.71
N LEU A 154 36.30 -20.33 3.88
CA LEU A 154 34.93 -19.84 3.99
C LEU A 154 34.84 -18.30 3.94
N ALA A 155 35.96 -17.58 3.98
CA ALA A 155 35.94 -16.11 4.00
C ALA A 155 35.34 -15.51 2.72
N ASN A 156 35.46 -16.18 1.58
CA ASN A 156 34.95 -15.65 0.31
C ASN A 156 33.44 -15.90 0.13
N ASP A 157 32.90 -16.97 0.70
CA ASP A 157 31.51 -17.40 0.50
C ASP A 157 30.58 -17.04 1.68
N ASN A 158 30.90 -15.98 2.44
CA ASN A 158 30.11 -15.56 3.59
C ASN A 158 29.75 -14.07 3.52
N CYS A 159 28.58 -13.72 4.07
CA CYS A 159 28.11 -12.34 4.19
C CYS A 159 27.58 -12.07 5.61
N LEU A 160 27.63 -10.81 6.01
CA LEU A 160 27.05 -10.36 7.27
C LEU A 160 25.64 -9.83 7.04
N ARG A 161 24.67 -10.38 7.78
CA ARG A 161 23.26 -9.99 7.74
C ARG A 161 22.82 -9.46 9.09
N PRO A 162 22.26 -8.27 9.20
CA PRO A 162 21.66 -7.79 10.44
C PRO A 162 20.46 -8.66 10.81
N THR A 163 20.21 -8.82 12.10
CA THR A 163 18.97 -9.46 12.59
C THR A 163 18.05 -8.42 13.19
N ASP A 164 16.76 -8.49 12.88
CA ASP A 164 15.76 -7.64 13.52
C ASP A 164 15.52 -8.05 15.00
N GLN A 165 14.64 -7.32 15.69
CA GLN A 165 14.25 -7.63 17.08
C GLN A 165 13.51 -8.97 17.24
N THR A 166 13.01 -9.53 16.13
CA THR A 166 12.31 -10.83 16.07
C THR A 166 13.23 -11.99 15.71
N GLY A 167 14.49 -11.70 15.36
CA GLY A 167 15.49 -12.67 14.90
C GLY A 167 15.41 -12.99 13.40
N LYS A 168 14.59 -12.27 12.61
CA LYS A 168 14.55 -12.39 11.15
C LYS A 168 15.82 -11.78 10.54
N LEU A 169 16.41 -12.50 9.57
CA LEU A 169 17.57 -12.05 8.82
C LEU A 169 17.17 -10.93 7.85
N LEU A 170 17.90 -9.82 7.90
CA LEU A 170 17.76 -8.69 6.98
C LEU A 170 18.71 -8.86 5.78
N PRO A 171 18.60 -7.99 4.75
CA PRO A 171 19.47 -8.06 3.57
C PRO A 171 20.96 -8.04 3.95
N PRO A 172 21.82 -8.76 3.19
CA PRO A 172 23.25 -8.73 3.39
C PRO A 172 23.81 -7.32 3.24
N VAL A 173 24.67 -6.96 4.18
CA VAL A 173 25.33 -5.66 4.20
C VAL A 173 26.56 -5.72 3.30
N ARG A 174 26.77 -4.66 2.52
CA ARG A 174 27.94 -4.52 1.66
C ARG A 174 29.23 -4.41 2.47
N GLU A 175 30.29 -5.02 1.96
CA GLU A 175 31.57 -5.12 2.67
C GLU A 175 32.43 -3.86 2.62
N ASP A 176 32.16 -2.97 1.65
CA ASP A 176 32.88 -1.72 1.41
C ASP A 176 32.37 -0.53 2.24
N LEU A 177 31.29 -0.74 3.01
CA LEU A 177 30.71 0.30 3.86
C LEU A 177 31.34 0.31 5.25
N THR A 178 31.41 1.50 5.85
CA THR A 178 31.75 1.66 7.27
C THR A 178 30.55 1.32 8.16
N LEU A 179 30.79 0.96 9.41
CA LEU A 179 29.71 0.73 10.37
C LEU A 179 28.75 1.93 10.47
N ARG A 180 29.26 3.17 10.35
CA ARG A 180 28.44 4.38 10.28
C ARG A 180 27.48 4.38 9.09
N ASP A 181 27.98 4.09 7.90
CA ASP A 181 27.22 4.17 6.65
C ASP A 181 26.12 3.11 6.56
N THR A 182 26.31 1.98 7.24
CA THR A 182 25.30 0.91 7.34
C THR A 182 24.13 1.25 8.25
N GLY A 183 24.22 2.30 9.07
CA GLY A 183 23.22 2.64 10.08
C GLY A 183 23.13 1.64 11.24
N LEU A 184 24.07 0.69 11.35
CA LEU A 184 24.13 -0.27 12.44
C LEU A 184 24.49 0.44 13.75
N LYS A 185 23.74 0.14 14.81
CA LYS A 185 24.00 0.69 16.14
C LYS A 185 25.00 -0.17 16.90
N THR A 186 25.75 0.45 17.79
CA THR A 186 26.49 -0.26 18.83
C THR A 186 25.55 -1.20 19.61
N GLY A 187 25.96 -2.46 19.78
CA GLY A 187 25.17 -3.51 20.41
C GLY A 187 24.24 -4.27 19.47
N SER A 188 24.32 -4.03 18.15
CA SER A 188 23.52 -4.78 17.16
C SER A 188 23.98 -6.23 17.02
N PHE A 189 23.05 -7.07 16.60
CA PHE A 189 23.28 -8.47 16.28
C PHE A 189 23.42 -8.65 14.76
N LEU A 190 24.51 -9.29 14.36
CA LEU A 190 24.77 -9.70 12.99
C LEU A 190 24.83 -11.23 12.92
N ALA A 191 24.32 -11.78 11.84
CA ALA A 191 24.44 -13.18 11.47
C ALA A 191 25.49 -13.32 10.37
N LEU A 192 26.43 -14.24 10.56
CA LEU A 192 27.33 -14.68 9.51
C LEU A 192 26.64 -15.80 8.73
N CYS A 193 26.25 -15.51 7.49
CA CYS A 193 25.51 -16.41 6.62
C CYS A 193 26.35 -16.81 5.41
N SER A 194 26.13 -18.00 4.86
CA SER A 194 26.72 -18.41 3.59
C SER A 194 26.10 -17.65 2.43
N GLY A 195 26.93 -17.24 1.47
CA GLY A 195 26.58 -16.40 0.32
C GLY A 195 27.43 -15.12 0.28
N ASN A 196 27.50 -14.49 -0.89
CA ASN A 196 28.31 -13.29 -1.09
C ASN A 196 27.52 -12.03 -0.74
N ALA A 197 28.20 -11.04 -0.18
CA ALA A 197 27.63 -9.72 -0.02
C ALA A 197 27.46 -9.06 -1.40
N PRO A 198 26.39 -8.28 -1.63
CA PRO A 198 26.23 -7.54 -2.87
C PRO A 198 27.35 -6.52 -3.05
N THR A 199 27.77 -6.29 -4.29
CA THR A 199 28.67 -5.19 -4.65
C THR A 199 27.92 -3.88 -4.84
N ASP A 200 28.62 -2.81 -5.21
CA ASP A 200 28.05 -1.48 -5.43
C ASP A 200 27.08 -1.39 -6.61
N SER A 201 27.30 -2.23 -7.60
CA SER A 201 26.46 -2.39 -8.77
C SER A 201 25.38 -3.44 -8.59
N GLN A 202 25.29 -4.15 -7.46
CA GLN A 202 24.35 -5.26 -7.27
C GLN A 202 23.18 -4.92 -6.35
N LEU A 203 22.03 -5.48 -6.67
CA LEU A 203 20.80 -5.45 -5.90
C LEU A 203 20.57 -6.81 -5.24
N TYR A 204 20.14 -6.79 -3.98
CA TYR A 204 19.59 -7.95 -3.31
C TYR A 204 18.06 -7.89 -3.36
N LEU A 205 17.42 -8.91 -3.90
CA LEU A 205 15.97 -8.98 -4.10
C LEU A 205 15.40 -10.24 -3.47
N ASN A 206 14.17 -10.14 -2.98
CA ASN A 206 13.37 -11.29 -2.62
C ASN A 206 12.40 -11.59 -3.76
N PHE A 207 12.03 -12.85 -3.94
CA PHE A 207 10.98 -13.21 -4.88
C PHE A 207 10.18 -14.42 -4.42
N ALA A 208 8.94 -14.50 -4.86
CA ALA A 208 8.10 -15.68 -4.67
C ALA A 208 7.40 -16.05 -5.97
N VAL A 209 7.05 -17.32 -6.11
CA VAL A 209 6.36 -17.88 -7.27
C VAL A 209 4.91 -18.14 -6.90
N GLY A 210 3.98 -17.64 -7.71
CA GLY A 210 2.56 -17.96 -7.57
C GLY A 210 1.65 -16.74 -7.58
N ASP A 211 0.36 -17.02 -7.45
CA ASP A 211 -0.69 -16.01 -7.26
C ASP A 211 -0.78 -15.65 -5.76
N SER A 212 -1.31 -14.46 -5.46
CA SER A 212 -1.72 -14.00 -4.12
C SER A 212 -2.30 -15.09 -3.19
N ALA A 213 -3.03 -16.07 -3.71
CA ALA A 213 -3.59 -17.17 -2.92
C ALA A 213 -2.63 -18.35 -2.64
N ASN A 214 -1.61 -18.57 -3.49
CA ASN A 214 -0.73 -19.73 -3.46
C ASN A 214 0.74 -19.34 -3.71
N LEU A 215 1.32 -18.57 -2.79
CA LEU A 215 2.73 -18.16 -2.88
C LEU A 215 3.67 -19.27 -2.40
N SER A 216 4.71 -19.53 -3.19
CA SER A 216 5.87 -20.32 -2.77
C SER A 216 6.60 -19.64 -1.60
N PRO A 217 7.43 -20.36 -0.83
CA PRO A 217 8.34 -19.71 0.11
C PRO A 217 9.19 -18.64 -0.61
N GLU A 218 9.41 -17.52 0.08
CA GLU A 218 10.28 -16.44 -0.41
C GLU A 218 11.70 -16.98 -0.65
N MET A 219 12.22 -16.66 -1.82
CA MET A 219 13.58 -16.96 -2.25
C MET A 219 14.35 -15.66 -2.43
N GLU A 220 15.67 -15.73 -2.28
CA GLU A 220 16.54 -14.56 -2.34
C GLU A 220 17.39 -14.62 -3.60
N VAL A 221 17.69 -13.50 -4.25
CA VAL A 221 18.63 -13.46 -5.38
C VAL A 221 19.45 -12.16 -5.35
N VAL A 222 20.70 -12.25 -5.80
CA VAL A 222 21.58 -11.09 -6.00
C VAL A 222 21.76 -10.92 -7.50
N VAL A 223 21.45 -9.74 -8.02
CA VAL A 223 21.48 -9.41 -9.45
C VAL A 223 22.15 -8.06 -9.68
N GLU A 224 22.71 -7.81 -10.85
CA GLU A 224 23.24 -6.49 -11.21
C GLU A 224 22.11 -5.46 -11.32
N GLN A 225 22.34 -4.23 -10.89
CA GLN A 225 21.38 -3.13 -10.92
C GLN A 225 20.97 -2.76 -12.35
N LYS A 226 21.88 -2.94 -13.31
CA LYS A 226 21.66 -2.66 -14.74
C LYS A 226 21.14 -3.86 -15.53
N ILE A 227 20.85 -4.99 -14.87
CA ILE A 227 20.31 -6.17 -15.54
C ILE A 227 18.93 -5.84 -16.13
N SER A 228 18.64 -6.42 -17.30
CA SER A 228 17.30 -6.34 -17.89
C SER A 228 16.28 -7.16 -17.07
N VAL A 229 15.00 -6.78 -17.13
CA VAL A 229 13.92 -7.57 -16.52
C VAL A 229 13.92 -9.01 -17.05
N ARG A 230 14.20 -9.20 -18.34
CA ARG A 230 14.27 -10.51 -18.99
C ARG A 230 15.35 -11.42 -18.40
N GLU A 231 16.57 -10.89 -18.28
CA GLU A 231 17.70 -11.64 -17.70
C GLU A 231 17.48 -11.89 -16.21
N CYS A 232 16.93 -10.91 -15.48
CA CYS A 232 16.56 -11.07 -14.07
C CYS A 232 15.53 -12.20 -13.88
N LEU A 233 14.47 -12.21 -14.68
CA LEU A 233 13.47 -13.27 -14.67
C LEU A 233 14.12 -14.62 -14.96
N LYS A 234 15.00 -14.72 -15.94
CA LYS A 234 15.72 -15.96 -16.26
C LYS A 234 16.51 -16.49 -15.05
N LEU A 235 17.26 -15.63 -14.37
CA LEU A 235 18.01 -16.01 -13.16
C LEU A 235 17.09 -16.50 -12.03
N MET A 236 15.95 -15.84 -11.84
CA MET A 236 14.97 -16.24 -10.83
C MET A 236 14.28 -17.56 -11.17
N LEU A 237 13.96 -17.81 -12.45
CA LEU A 237 13.40 -19.07 -12.92
C LEU A 237 14.39 -20.24 -12.76
N GLU A 238 15.66 -20.02 -13.12
CA GLU A 238 16.73 -20.99 -12.87
C GLU A 238 16.85 -21.32 -11.39
N LYS A 239 16.75 -20.32 -10.52
CA LYS A 239 16.82 -20.49 -9.06
C LYS A 239 15.59 -21.19 -8.48
N ALA A 240 14.41 -20.95 -9.03
CA ALA A 240 13.17 -21.62 -8.66
C ALA A 240 13.02 -23.02 -9.30
N ALA A 241 13.98 -23.45 -10.13
CA ALA A 241 13.90 -24.68 -10.93
C ALA A 241 12.64 -24.74 -11.83
N LEU A 242 12.18 -23.58 -12.30
CA LEU A 242 11.05 -23.45 -13.21
C LEU A 242 11.54 -23.45 -14.66
N SER A 243 10.76 -24.09 -15.53
CA SER A 243 11.03 -24.12 -16.98
C SER A 243 9.82 -23.57 -17.74
N GLY A 244 10.07 -22.99 -18.91
CA GLY A 244 9.04 -22.42 -19.78
C GLY A 244 9.25 -20.93 -20.07
N GLU A 245 8.52 -20.45 -21.08
CA GLU A 245 8.58 -19.07 -21.57
C GLU A 245 7.37 -18.23 -21.14
N CYS A 246 6.44 -18.81 -20.38
CA CYS A 246 5.19 -18.17 -19.97
C CYS A 246 5.27 -17.63 -18.53
N TRP A 247 6.25 -16.79 -18.26
CA TRP A 247 6.45 -16.19 -16.93
C TRP A 247 6.67 -14.69 -17.05
N HIS A 248 6.22 -13.94 -16.05
CA HIS A 248 6.48 -12.51 -15.96
C HIS A 248 6.65 -12.06 -14.52
N LEU A 249 7.33 -10.92 -14.35
CA LEU A 249 7.58 -10.31 -13.05
C LEU A 249 6.53 -9.25 -12.71
N ARG A 250 6.12 -9.24 -11.45
CA ARG A 250 5.30 -8.20 -10.84
C ARG A 250 5.99 -7.62 -9.61
N LYS A 251 5.74 -6.34 -9.33
CA LYS A 251 6.04 -5.73 -8.04
C LYS A 251 4.99 -6.15 -7.02
N THR A 252 5.40 -6.26 -5.75
CA THR A 252 4.45 -6.36 -4.64
C THR A 252 3.92 -4.98 -4.26
N ASP A 253 2.65 -4.89 -3.89
CA ASP A 253 2.11 -3.70 -3.23
C ASP A 253 2.45 -3.69 -1.72
N TRP A 254 1.92 -2.71 -0.96
CA TRP A 254 2.14 -2.61 0.48
C TRP A 254 1.57 -3.79 1.29
N CYS A 255 0.65 -4.56 0.72
CA CYS A 255 0.04 -5.74 1.34
C CYS A 255 0.73 -7.04 0.91
N TYR A 256 1.84 -6.96 0.18
CA TYR A 256 2.52 -8.12 -0.44
C TYR A 256 1.69 -8.83 -1.51
N GLU A 257 0.69 -8.16 -2.08
CA GLU A 257 -0.12 -8.69 -3.18
C GLU A 257 0.47 -8.32 -4.55
N ALA A 258 0.02 -9.02 -5.59
CA ALA A 258 0.47 -8.83 -6.97
C ALA A 258 0.05 -7.44 -7.51
N GLY A 259 1.00 -6.50 -7.47
CA GLY A 259 0.84 -5.14 -7.95
C GLY A 259 1.20 -4.96 -9.43
N GLU A 260 2.02 -3.96 -9.72
CA GLU A 260 2.36 -3.54 -11.08
C GLU A 260 3.15 -4.60 -11.85
N VAL A 261 2.75 -4.88 -13.09
CA VAL A 261 3.46 -5.77 -14.03
C VAL A 261 4.67 -5.07 -14.62
N LEU A 262 5.83 -5.74 -14.62
CA LEU A 262 7.01 -5.29 -15.33
C LEU A 262 6.86 -5.62 -16.82
N ILE A 263 6.22 -4.73 -17.58
CA ILE A 263 5.86 -4.96 -18.99
C ILE A 263 7.09 -4.84 -19.92
N ASP A 264 8.04 -3.95 -19.61
CA ASP A 264 9.22 -3.75 -20.43
C ASP A 264 10.34 -4.73 -20.05
N GLU A 265 10.41 -5.84 -20.77
CA GLU A 265 11.43 -6.89 -20.58
C GLU A 265 12.88 -6.39 -20.77
N GLU A 266 13.09 -5.31 -21.52
CA GLU A 266 14.42 -4.78 -21.87
C GLU A 266 14.84 -3.61 -20.97
N ALA A 267 13.92 -3.09 -20.14
CA ALA A 267 14.25 -2.05 -19.17
C ALA A 267 15.15 -2.61 -18.07
N SER A 268 16.06 -1.77 -17.54
CA SER A 268 16.86 -2.18 -16.39
C SER A 268 16.06 -2.08 -15.09
N LEU A 269 16.48 -2.83 -14.07
CA LEU A 269 15.87 -2.73 -12.74
C LEU A 269 16.03 -1.32 -12.13
N SER A 270 17.14 -0.62 -12.42
CA SER A 270 17.29 0.79 -12.01
C SER A 270 16.27 1.73 -12.63
N ASP A 271 15.96 1.55 -13.92
CA ASP A 271 15.02 2.40 -14.65
C ASP A 271 13.59 2.23 -14.10
N LEU A 272 13.29 1.01 -13.65
CA LEU A 272 12.03 0.66 -13.00
C LEU A 272 11.99 1.04 -11.51
N LYS A 273 13.02 1.72 -10.99
CA LYS A 273 13.17 2.17 -9.60
C LYS A 273 13.07 1.03 -8.58
N ILE A 274 13.54 -0.16 -8.92
CA ILE A 274 13.60 -1.30 -8.00
C ILE A 274 14.85 -1.15 -7.13
N SER A 275 14.67 -1.22 -5.81
CA SER A 275 15.73 -1.05 -4.83
C SER A 275 16.07 -2.34 -4.07
N THR A 276 17.24 -2.37 -3.43
CA THR A 276 17.68 -3.50 -2.62
C THR A 276 16.71 -3.75 -1.46
N GLY A 277 16.26 -5.00 -1.33
CA GLY A 277 15.33 -5.46 -0.30
C GLY A 277 13.87 -5.56 -0.75
N GLU A 278 13.54 -5.14 -1.98
CA GLU A 278 12.21 -5.29 -2.55
C GLU A 278 11.87 -6.76 -2.87
N THR A 279 10.57 -7.07 -2.82
CA THR A 279 10.02 -8.38 -3.18
C THR A 279 9.35 -8.31 -4.54
N LEU A 280 9.69 -9.24 -5.43
CA LEU A 280 9.05 -9.42 -6.74
C LEU A 280 8.24 -10.72 -6.77
N LEU A 281 7.19 -10.77 -7.58
CA LEU A 281 6.38 -11.96 -7.78
C LEU A 281 6.56 -12.50 -9.20
N ILE A 282 6.83 -13.80 -9.29
CA ILE A 282 6.85 -14.55 -10.54
C ILE A 282 5.47 -15.15 -10.73
N MET A 283 4.79 -14.75 -11.79
CA MET A 283 3.49 -15.29 -12.14
C MET A 283 3.48 -15.93 -13.51
N GLU A 284 2.67 -16.97 -13.65
CA GLU A 284 2.45 -17.65 -14.91
C GLU A 284 1.61 -16.77 -15.85
N GLY A 285 2.02 -16.68 -17.11
CA GLY A 285 1.34 -15.93 -18.15
C GLY A 285 2.31 -15.20 -19.09
N ARG A 286 1.88 -15.01 -20.34
CA ARG A 286 2.61 -14.22 -21.34
C ARG A 286 2.20 -12.75 -21.25
N LEU A 287 3.19 -11.87 -21.34
CA LEU A 287 2.94 -10.45 -21.50
C LEU A 287 2.47 -10.17 -22.95
N PRO A 288 1.54 -9.24 -23.15
CA PRO A 288 1.20 -8.79 -24.49
C PRO A 288 2.46 -8.21 -25.17
N PRO A 289 2.65 -8.40 -26.48
CA PRO A 289 3.78 -7.82 -27.20
C PRO A 289 3.87 -6.30 -27.01
N LYS A 290 5.08 -5.72 -27.12
CA LYS A 290 5.26 -4.27 -26.99
C LYS A 290 4.30 -3.52 -27.91
N GLY A 291 3.54 -2.59 -27.33
CA GLY A 291 2.52 -1.81 -28.04
C GLY A 291 1.13 -2.45 -28.10
N PHE A 292 0.94 -3.68 -27.61
CA PHE A 292 -0.37 -4.33 -27.49
C PHE A 292 -0.97 -4.14 -26.11
N LEU A 293 -2.30 -4.12 -26.07
CA LEU A 293 -3.14 -4.00 -24.89
C LEU A 293 -3.89 -5.31 -24.71
N LYS A 294 -3.87 -5.85 -23.49
CA LYS A 294 -4.78 -6.92 -23.08
C LYS A 294 -5.98 -6.29 -22.37
N LEU A 295 -7.18 -6.48 -22.87
CA LEU A 295 -8.39 -5.80 -22.39
C LEU A 295 -9.47 -6.82 -22.01
N PRO A 296 -9.94 -6.84 -20.76
CA PRO A 296 -11.06 -7.68 -20.35
C PRO A 296 -12.38 -7.14 -20.90
N VAL A 297 -13.15 -8.01 -21.56
CA VAL A 297 -14.41 -7.68 -22.23
C VAL A 297 -15.60 -8.24 -21.45
N TRP A 298 -16.57 -7.37 -21.18
CA TRP A 298 -17.79 -7.64 -20.43
C TRP A 298 -19.00 -7.41 -21.33
N PHE A 299 -19.96 -8.32 -21.29
CA PHE A 299 -21.25 -8.18 -21.96
C PHE A 299 -22.25 -7.54 -21.02
N TYR A 300 -22.90 -6.48 -21.48
CA TYR A 300 -24.00 -5.84 -20.77
C TYR A 300 -25.32 -6.47 -21.20
N GLN A 301 -25.93 -7.25 -20.31
CA GLN A 301 -27.26 -7.82 -20.53
C GLN A 301 -28.31 -6.96 -19.82
N SER A 302 -29.22 -6.36 -20.58
CA SER A 302 -30.40 -5.69 -20.01
C SER A 302 -31.42 -6.74 -19.58
N ALA A 303 -32.04 -6.59 -18.38
CA ALA A 303 -33.09 -7.48 -17.87
C ALA A 303 -34.28 -7.68 -18.83
N LEU A 304 -34.48 -6.78 -19.81
CA LEU A 304 -35.57 -6.82 -20.78
C LEU A 304 -35.32 -7.78 -21.96
N ASP A 305 -34.08 -8.23 -22.18
CA ASP A 305 -33.72 -9.17 -23.25
C ASP A 305 -33.97 -10.63 -22.86
N SER A 306 -35.22 -10.94 -22.48
CA SER A 306 -35.69 -12.28 -22.11
C SER A 306 -35.49 -13.34 -23.21
N LYS A 307 -35.33 -12.93 -24.48
CA LYS A 307 -35.07 -13.84 -25.61
C LYS A 307 -33.65 -14.41 -25.62
N ASN A 308 -32.66 -13.63 -25.20
CA ASN A 308 -31.26 -14.08 -25.18
C ASN A 308 -30.93 -14.89 -23.92
N ARG A 309 -31.69 -14.70 -22.83
CA ARG A 309 -31.50 -15.38 -21.54
C ARG A 309 -31.51 -16.91 -21.66
N LYS A 310 -32.44 -17.48 -22.44
CA LYS A 310 -32.55 -18.95 -22.59
C LYS A 310 -31.42 -19.58 -23.40
N TYR A 311 -30.85 -18.87 -24.37
CA TYR A 311 -29.72 -19.37 -25.17
C TYR A 311 -28.39 -19.27 -24.39
N LEU A 312 -28.26 -18.27 -23.52
CA LEU A 312 -27.05 -18.04 -22.72
C LEU A 312 -26.99 -18.93 -21.47
N GLU A 313 -28.13 -19.25 -20.84
CA GLU A 313 -28.19 -20.16 -19.67
C GLU A 313 -27.74 -21.60 -20.00
N ASP A 314 -28.01 -22.11 -21.22
CA ASP A 314 -27.57 -23.44 -21.67
C ASP A 314 -26.04 -23.52 -21.93
N GLU A 315 -25.40 -22.43 -22.39
CA GLU A 315 -23.95 -22.33 -22.58
C GLU A 315 -23.21 -21.99 -21.26
N GLN A 316 -23.88 -21.35 -20.30
CA GLN A 316 -23.33 -20.93 -19.01
C GLN A 316 -22.85 -22.12 -18.18
N GLY A 317 -23.53 -23.27 -18.26
CA GLY A 317 -23.11 -24.51 -17.60
C GLY A 317 -21.77 -25.06 -18.11
N SER A 318 -21.45 -24.84 -19.38
CA SER A 318 -20.19 -25.28 -20.01
C SER A 318 -19.05 -24.28 -19.82
N PHE A 319 -19.36 -22.98 -19.76
CA PHE A 319 -18.37 -21.91 -19.59
C PHE A 319 -17.94 -21.68 -18.14
N THR A 320 -18.87 -21.78 -17.17
CA THR A 320 -18.54 -21.66 -15.74
C THR A 320 -17.59 -22.77 -15.25
N HIS A 321 -17.71 -23.98 -15.80
CA HIS A 321 -16.78 -25.10 -15.57
C HIS A 321 -15.38 -24.85 -16.17
N ARG A 322 -15.26 -23.98 -17.19
CA ARG A 322 -13.97 -23.54 -17.78
C ARG A 322 -13.34 -22.35 -17.05
N LEU A 323 -14.14 -21.47 -16.44
CA LEU A 323 -13.63 -20.38 -15.60
C LEU A 323 -13.06 -20.88 -14.26
N SER A 324 -13.67 -21.91 -13.67
CA SER A 324 -13.14 -22.57 -12.47
C SER A 324 -11.81 -23.30 -12.71
N THR A 325 -11.45 -23.57 -13.97
CA THR A 325 -10.16 -24.17 -14.34
C THR A 325 -9.09 -23.13 -14.72
N LEU A 326 -9.44 -21.85 -14.84
CA LEU A 326 -8.53 -20.74 -15.17
C LEU A 326 -8.24 -19.79 -13.98
N ASN A 327 -8.64 -20.16 -12.74
CA ASN A 327 -8.40 -19.39 -11.51
C ASN A 327 -8.74 -17.88 -11.58
N ILE A 328 -9.71 -17.48 -12.40
CA ILE A 328 -10.29 -16.14 -12.30
C ILE A 328 -11.34 -16.21 -11.20
N SER A 329 -10.97 -15.82 -9.99
CA SER A 329 -11.92 -15.59 -8.91
C SER A 329 -12.87 -14.47 -9.35
N ALA A 330 -14.06 -14.86 -9.79
CA ALA A 330 -15.20 -13.96 -9.79
C ALA A 330 -15.55 -13.71 -8.32
N THR A 331 -14.82 -12.79 -7.68
CA THR A 331 -15.23 -12.18 -6.41
C THR A 331 -16.61 -11.58 -6.66
N ARG A 332 -17.64 -12.33 -6.30
CA ARG A 332 -18.98 -11.81 -6.14
C ARG A 332 -18.95 -10.92 -4.90
N ASP A 333 -18.43 -9.72 -5.05
CA ASP A 333 -18.68 -8.63 -4.11
C ASP A 333 -20.14 -8.23 -4.27
N HIS A 334 -20.99 -9.00 -3.60
CA HIS A 334 -22.38 -8.67 -3.37
C HIS A 334 -22.45 -7.52 -2.36
N SER A 335 -22.12 -6.29 -2.77
CA SER A 335 -22.39 -5.15 -1.89
C SER A 335 -22.76 -3.82 -2.57
N LEU A 336 -22.76 -3.69 -3.91
CA LEU A 336 -23.18 -2.43 -4.56
C LEU A 336 -24.09 -2.60 -5.80
N GLN A 337 -24.62 -3.80 -6.06
CA GLN A 337 -25.36 -4.12 -7.28
C GLN A 337 -26.89 -3.96 -7.15
N HIS A 338 -27.39 -2.80 -6.72
CA HIS A 338 -28.85 -2.62 -6.54
C HIS A 338 -29.52 -1.49 -7.32
N HIS A 339 -28.86 -0.84 -8.29
CA HIS A 339 -29.48 0.30 -8.99
C HIS A 339 -29.55 0.23 -10.52
N LEU A 340 -29.04 -0.84 -11.15
CA LEU A 340 -29.25 -1.10 -12.56
C LEU A 340 -29.44 -2.61 -12.74
N ASP A 341 -30.62 -2.99 -13.22
CA ASP A 341 -31.05 -4.36 -13.59
C ASP A 341 -30.28 -4.90 -14.80
N ALA A 342 -28.96 -4.76 -14.80
CA ALA A 342 -28.09 -5.25 -15.85
C ALA A 342 -26.97 -6.10 -15.29
N GLU A 343 -27.00 -7.36 -15.66
CA GLU A 343 -25.96 -8.32 -15.34
C GLU A 343 -24.80 -8.12 -16.32
N LEU A 344 -23.61 -7.93 -15.78
CA LEU A 344 -22.38 -7.92 -16.56
C LEU A 344 -21.82 -9.34 -16.60
N MET A 345 -21.66 -9.87 -17.81
CA MET A 345 -21.09 -11.20 -18.02
C MET A 345 -19.70 -11.08 -18.63
N PHE A 346 -18.69 -11.69 -18.00
CA PHE A 346 -17.35 -11.72 -18.58
C PHE A 346 -17.32 -12.58 -19.84
N MET A 347 -16.85 -12.02 -20.96
CA MET A 347 -16.76 -12.72 -22.25
C MET A 347 -15.37 -13.24 -22.57
N GLY A 348 -14.33 -12.71 -21.91
CA GLY A 348 -12.94 -13.06 -22.15
C GLY A 348 -12.04 -11.84 -22.30
N ASP A 349 -10.74 -12.10 -22.42
CA ASP A 349 -9.73 -11.08 -22.70
C ASP A 349 -9.44 -11.02 -24.21
N ILE A 350 -9.19 -9.82 -24.72
CA ILE A 350 -8.70 -9.60 -26.08
C ILE A 350 -7.32 -8.95 -26.06
N GLU A 351 -6.48 -9.26 -27.04
CA GLU A 351 -5.14 -8.68 -27.21
C GLU A 351 -5.09 -7.85 -28.50
N ILE A 352 -5.10 -6.52 -28.37
CA ILE A 352 -5.19 -5.61 -29.50
C ILE A 352 -3.99 -4.66 -29.55
N SER A 353 -3.53 -4.28 -30.75
CA SER A 353 -2.52 -3.23 -30.88
C SER A 353 -3.06 -1.90 -30.35
N GLY A 354 -2.26 -1.16 -29.58
CA GLY A 354 -2.59 0.19 -29.11
C GLY A 354 -2.69 1.23 -30.23
N GLU A 355 -2.16 0.92 -31.42
CA GLU A 355 -2.28 1.72 -32.64
C GLU A 355 -3.53 1.38 -33.46
N ALA A 356 -4.22 0.29 -33.13
CA ALA A 356 -5.46 -0.12 -33.78
C ALA A 356 -6.55 0.95 -33.61
N ASN A 357 -7.57 0.88 -34.47
CA ASN A 357 -8.73 1.75 -34.38
C ASN A 357 -9.90 1.09 -33.61
N LEU A 358 -10.98 1.83 -33.38
CA LEU A 358 -12.15 1.32 -32.67
C LEU A 358 -12.89 0.23 -33.47
N GLU A 359 -12.85 0.28 -34.81
CA GLU A 359 -13.40 -0.76 -35.67
C GLU A 359 -12.67 -2.09 -35.51
N ASP A 360 -11.33 -2.06 -35.44
CA ASP A 360 -10.49 -3.22 -35.19
C ASP A 360 -10.81 -3.84 -33.83
N LEU A 361 -11.00 -2.99 -32.79
CA LEU A 361 -11.42 -3.42 -31.46
C LEU A 361 -12.77 -4.15 -31.51
N LYS A 362 -13.78 -3.55 -32.15
CA LYS A 362 -15.10 -4.18 -32.30
C LYS A 362 -15.03 -5.47 -33.09
N THR A 363 -14.23 -5.51 -34.15
CA THR A 363 -14.00 -6.71 -34.96
C THR A 363 -13.36 -7.81 -34.14
N GLN A 364 -12.36 -7.49 -33.33
CA GLN A 364 -11.72 -8.46 -32.44
C GLN A 364 -12.67 -8.95 -31.35
N VAL A 365 -13.48 -8.07 -30.78
CA VAL A 365 -14.54 -8.45 -29.83
C VAL A 365 -15.52 -9.46 -30.46
N LEU A 366 -15.90 -9.28 -31.73
CA LEU A 366 -16.74 -10.24 -32.45
C LEU A 366 -16.09 -11.62 -32.63
N THR A 367 -14.77 -11.74 -32.48
CA THR A 367 -14.10 -13.04 -32.52
C THR A 367 -14.26 -13.84 -31.22
N LEU A 368 -14.78 -13.24 -30.15
CA LEU A 368 -15.02 -13.95 -28.90
C LEU A 368 -16.12 -15.01 -29.09
N PRO A 369 -15.95 -16.23 -28.54
CA PRO A 369 -16.85 -17.36 -28.78
C PRO A 369 -18.33 -17.05 -28.52
N MET A 370 -18.61 -16.30 -27.45
CA MET A 370 -19.97 -15.91 -27.06
C MET A 370 -20.66 -14.94 -28.05
N LEU A 371 -19.90 -14.14 -28.78
CA LEU A 371 -20.47 -13.20 -29.76
C LEU A 371 -20.60 -13.83 -31.15
N GLN A 372 -19.76 -14.82 -31.46
CA GLN A 372 -19.91 -15.63 -32.67
C GLN A 372 -21.23 -16.40 -32.66
N SER A 373 -21.68 -16.92 -31.50
CA SER A 373 -22.97 -17.60 -31.38
C SER A 373 -24.17 -16.66 -31.60
N LEU A 374 -24.04 -15.38 -31.25
CA LEU A 374 -25.10 -14.38 -31.36
C LEU A 374 -25.28 -13.80 -32.78
N SER A 375 -24.46 -14.20 -33.75
CA SER A 375 -24.60 -13.85 -35.18
C SER A 375 -24.78 -12.35 -35.44
N VAL A 376 -23.94 -11.52 -34.83
CA VAL A 376 -24.00 -10.06 -34.96
C VAL A 376 -23.65 -9.65 -36.41
N PRO A 377 -24.53 -8.94 -37.15
CA PRO A 377 -24.33 -8.70 -38.58
C PRO A 377 -23.15 -7.79 -38.92
N SER A 378 -22.84 -6.82 -38.04
CA SER A 378 -21.83 -5.79 -38.26
C SER A 378 -21.36 -5.18 -36.95
N VAL A 379 -20.15 -4.60 -36.94
CA VAL A 379 -19.60 -3.81 -35.83
C VAL A 379 -20.47 -2.61 -35.44
N LYS A 380 -21.36 -2.15 -36.33
CA LYS A 380 -22.31 -1.05 -36.07
C LYS A 380 -23.44 -1.42 -35.11
N PHE A 381 -23.68 -2.72 -34.91
CA PHE A 381 -24.60 -3.22 -33.89
C PHE A 381 -23.94 -3.37 -32.51
N LEU A 382 -22.66 -3.01 -32.38
CA LEU A 382 -21.93 -3.04 -31.11
C LEU A 382 -21.71 -1.61 -30.61
N ARG A 383 -22.18 -1.34 -29.40
CA ARG A 383 -21.77 -0.17 -28.62
C ARG A 383 -20.74 -0.57 -27.58
N VAL A 384 -19.64 0.17 -27.54
CA VAL A 384 -18.50 -0.10 -26.65
C VAL A 384 -18.46 0.96 -25.55
N TRP A 385 -18.48 0.50 -24.31
CA TRP A 385 -18.42 1.30 -23.09
C TRP A 385 -17.08 1.09 -22.39
N LEU A 386 -16.54 2.17 -21.84
CA LEU A 386 -15.54 2.14 -20.80
C LEU A 386 -16.23 1.81 -19.48
N LEU A 387 -15.70 0.84 -18.74
CA LEU A 387 -16.20 0.48 -17.41
C LEU A 387 -15.21 0.92 -16.35
N GLU A 388 -15.70 1.58 -15.31
CA GLU A 388 -14.96 1.86 -14.08
C GLU A 388 -15.76 1.29 -12.91
N SER A 389 -15.16 0.41 -12.11
CA SER A 389 -15.85 -0.30 -11.01
C SER A 389 -17.17 -0.95 -11.44
N LYS A 390 -17.19 -1.60 -12.62
CA LYS A 390 -18.38 -2.20 -13.25
C LYS A 390 -19.49 -1.20 -13.64
N CYS A 391 -19.25 0.10 -13.54
CA CYS A 391 -20.18 1.14 -13.96
C CYS A 391 -19.82 1.68 -15.35
N ARG A 392 -20.83 1.92 -16.19
CA ARG A 392 -20.67 2.54 -17.53
C ARG A 392 -20.27 4.00 -17.36
N THR A 393 -19.09 4.38 -17.85
CA THR A 393 -18.59 5.76 -17.71
C THR A 393 -18.60 6.54 -19.01
N LYS A 394 -18.16 5.92 -20.11
CA LYS A 394 -17.96 6.62 -21.38
C LYS A 394 -18.17 5.70 -22.58
N ILE A 395 -18.80 6.20 -23.63
CA ILE A 395 -18.91 5.47 -24.90
C ILE A 395 -17.68 5.75 -25.77
N LEU A 396 -17.12 4.72 -26.38
CA LEU A 396 -16.09 4.87 -27.41
C LEU A 396 -16.77 5.14 -28.75
N ARG A 397 -16.40 6.26 -29.40
CA ARG A 397 -17.04 6.78 -30.62
C ARG A 397 -16.03 6.94 -31.75
N ASN A 398 -16.52 7.01 -32.99
CA ASN A 398 -15.75 7.09 -34.23
C ASN A 398 -14.90 5.83 -34.49
N HIS A 399 -15.35 5.02 -35.44
CA HIS A 399 -14.72 3.75 -35.84
C HIS A 399 -13.25 3.90 -36.25
N GLN A 400 -12.87 5.01 -36.89
CA GLN A 400 -11.50 5.27 -37.36
C GLN A 400 -10.59 5.85 -36.27
N GLN A 401 -11.12 6.14 -35.08
CA GLN A 401 -10.36 6.75 -34.00
C GLN A 401 -9.43 5.69 -33.36
N GLN A 402 -8.12 5.95 -33.42
CA GLN A 402 -7.11 5.13 -32.76
C GLN A 402 -7.35 5.00 -31.25
N LEU A 403 -7.07 3.80 -30.74
CA LEU A 403 -7.22 3.43 -29.32
C LEU A 403 -6.35 4.27 -28.39
N SER A 404 -5.16 4.67 -28.85
CA SER A 404 -4.24 5.57 -28.14
C SER A 404 -4.90 6.87 -27.67
N LYS A 405 -5.85 7.45 -28.43
CA LYS A 405 -6.54 8.69 -28.05
C LYS A 405 -7.59 8.49 -26.96
N PHE A 406 -8.09 7.27 -26.77
CA PHE A 406 -8.99 6.96 -25.66
C PHE A 406 -8.24 6.78 -24.33
N LYS A 407 -6.90 6.80 -24.33
CA LYS A 407 -6.04 6.60 -23.15
C LYS A 407 -6.32 5.26 -22.45
N LEU A 408 -6.64 4.23 -23.23
CA LEU A 408 -6.84 2.88 -22.71
C LEU A 408 -5.51 2.35 -22.14
N ARG A 409 -5.59 1.71 -20.98
CA ARG A 409 -4.49 0.97 -20.36
C ARG A 409 -4.87 -0.50 -20.31
N SER A 410 -3.90 -1.41 -20.19
CA SER A 410 -4.17 -2.86 -20.11
C SER A 410 -4.96 -3.29 -18.86
N SER A 411 -5.27 -2.38 -17.93
CA SER A 411 -6.13 -2.62 -16.77
C SER A 411 -7.56 -2.14 -16.96
N VAL A 412 -7.90 -1.56 -18.12
CA VAL A 412 -9.20 -0.95 -18.39
C VAL A 412 -10.19 -2.01 -18.82
N GLU A 413 -11.35 -2.03 -18.17
CA GLU A 413 -12.44 -2.92 -18.51
C GLU A 413 -13.34 -2.33 -19.60
N ILE A 414 -13.74 -3.16 -20.55
CA ILE A 414 -14.60 -2.77 -21.66
C ILE A 414 -15.95 -3.47 -21.57
N GLY A 415 -17.03 -2.70 -21.67
CA GLY A 415 -18.40 -3.18 -21.73
C GLY A 415 -18.93 -3.17 -23.15
N ILE A 416 -19.63 -4.22 -23.56
CA ILE A 416 -20.22 -4.38 -24.87
C ILE A 416 -21.72 -4.47 -24.72
N GLN A 417 -22.43 -3.63 -25.47
CA GLN A 417 -23.88 -3.63 -25.56
C GLN A 417 -24.27 -3.91 -27.02
N LEU A 418 -25.12 -4.92 -27.22
CA LEU A 418 -25.73 -5.19 -28.52
C LEU A 418 -26.88 -4.24 -28.78
N LEU A 419 -26.95 -3.74 -30.01
CA LEU A 419 -27.99 -2.83 -30.46
C LEU A 419 -28.98 -3.55 -31.38
N GLN A 420 -30.22 -3.07 -31.42
CA GLN A 420 -31.25 -3.59 -32.31
C GLN A 420 -31.16 -3.03 -33.73
N ALA A 421 -30.43 -1.93 -33.91
CA ALA A 421 -30.24 -1.24 -35.19
C ALA A 421 -28.80 -0.73 -35.31
N ASP A 422 -28.36 -0.49 -36.55
CA ASP A 422 -27.08 0.14 -36.85
C ASP A 422 -27.00 1.52 -36.18
N GLU A 423 -25.89 1.77 -35.47
CA GLU A 423 -25.65 3.04 -34.81
C GLU A 423 -24.25 3.59 -35.13
N GLU A 424 -24.20 4.88 -35.46
CA GLU A 424 -22.96 5.65 -35.58
C GLU A 424 -23.11 6.98 -34.84
N LEU A 425 -22.73 7.00 -33.56
CA LEU A 425 -22.76 8.21 -32.76
C LEU A 425 -21.65 9.17 -33.18
N THR A 426 -22.03 10.41 -33.51
CA THR A 426 -21.12 11.51 -33.75
C THR A 426 -20.56 12.07 -32.44
N SER A 427 -19.51 12.91 -32.52
CA SER A 427 -18.97 13.60 -31.33
C SER A 427 -19.92 14.62 -30.70
N THR A 428 -20.97 15.03 -31.43
CA THR A 428 -21.96 16.02 -31.00
C THR A 428 -23.23 15.40 -30.44
N GLU A 429 -23.42 14.09 -30.55
CA GLU A 429 -24.58 13.41 -29.97
C GLU A 429 -24.29 12.97 -28.53
N LEU A 430 -25.30 12.99 -27.67
CA LEU A 430 -25.23 12.44 -26.32
C LEU A 430 -26.24 11.31 -26.20
N LEU A 431 -25.81 10.17 -25.69
CA LEU A 431 -26.73 9.08 -25.37
C LEU A 431 -27.22 9.22 -23.94
N LEU A 432 -28.52 9.37 -23.75
CA LEU A 432 -29.18 9.48 -22.45
C LEU A 432 -30.14 8.31 -22.26
N GLN A 433 -30.41 7.95 -21.01
CA GLN A 433 -31.46 6.97 -20.68
C GLN A 433 -32.70 7.70 -20.18
N LEU A 434 -33.82 7.56 -20.89
CA LEU A 434 -35.10 8.15 -20.48
C LEU A 434 -35.88 7.17 -19.62
N TRP A 435 -36.27 7.63 -18.44
CA TRP A 435 -37.09 6.89 -17.49
C TRP A 435 -38.43 7.62 -17.36
N MET A 436 -39.48 7.11 -17.98
CA MET A 436 -40.82 7.67 -17.84
C MET A 436 -41.44 7.19 -16.52
N ALA A 437 -41.87 8.10 -15.67
CA ALA A 437 -42.52 7.74 -14.40
C ALA A 437 -43.88 7.07 -14.65
N VAL A 438 -44.19 6.04 -13.87
CA VAL A 438 -45.51 5.42 -13.87
C VAL A 438 -46.48 6.35 -13.10
N PRO A 439 -47.58 6.81 -13.70
CA PRO A 439 -48.48 7.76 -13.04
C PRO A 439 -49.03 7.21 -11.72
N GLY A 440 -48.86 7.97 -10.63
CA GLY A 440 -49.38 7.59 -9.31
C GLY A 440 -48.53 6.58 -8.54
N GLU A 441 -47.40 6.12 -9.10
CA GLU A 441 -46.45 5.23 -8.45
C GLU A 441 -45.07 5.88 -8.30
N SER A 442 -44.28 5.42 -7.33
CA SER A 442 -42.87 5.79 -7.17
C SER A 442 -41.96 4.84 -7.97
N SER A 443 -42.37 4.51 -9.19
CA SER A 443 -41.72 3.56 -10.10
C SER A 443 -41.61 4.15 -11.52
N TYR A 444 -40.77 3.54 -12.35
CA TYR A 444 -40.52 3.99 -13.73
C TYR A 444 -40.79 2.85 -14.71
N TYR A 445 -41.24 3.20 -15.91
CA TYR A 445 -41.30 2.29 -17.05
C TYR A 445 -39.89 1.85 -17.48
N PRO A 446 -39.78 0.74 -18.22
CA PRO A 446 -38.52 0.29 -18.80
C PRO A 446 -37.70 1.42 -19.46
N PRO A 447 -36.39 1.51 -19.20
CA PRO A 447 -35.57 2.59 -19.69
C PRO A 447 -35.43 2.56 -21.22
N GLU A 448 -35.54 3.73 -21.85
CA GLU A 448 -35.33 3.90 -23.30
C GLU A 448 -34.04 4.66 -23.59
N ASP A 449 -33.28 4.19 -24.57
CA ASP A 449 -32.12 4.91 -25.10
C ASP A 449 -32.58 6.09 -25.95
N PHE A 450 -32.03 7.28 -25.68
CA PHE A 450 -32.36 8.53 -26.36
C PHE A 450 -31.12 9.28 -26.80
N ILE A 451 -31.04 9.57 -28.10
CA ILE A 451 -29.91 10.29 -28.70
C ILE A 451 -30.23 11.78 -28.79
N PHE A 452 -29.44 12.59 -28.08
CA PHE A 452 -29.57 14.04 -28.03
C PHE A 452 -28.44 14.74 -28.79
N ASP A 453 -28.72 15.22 -30.00
CA ASP A 453 -27.78 16.05 -30.77
C ASP A 453 -27.58 17.43 -30.12
N THR A 454 -26.33 17.74 -29.75
CA THR A 454 -25.84 18.96 -29.12
C THR A 454 -25.20 19.96 -30.08
N SER A 455 -25.06 19.63 -31.37
CA SER A 455 -24.37 20.47 -32.38
C SER A 455 -25.00 21.85 -32.56
N LYS A 456 -26.33 21.95 -32.43
CA LYS A 456 -27.09 23.19 -32.60
C LYS A 456 -27.20 23.96 -31.29
N GLU A 457 -27.83 23.36 -30.27
CA GLU A 457 -28.06 23.98 -28.95
C GLU A 457 -28.25 22.93 -27.84
N CYS A 458 -27.40 22.94 -26.82
CA CYS A 458 -27.45 22.04 -25.65
C CYS A 458 -28.06 22.73 -24.42
N THR A 459 -29.33 23.12 -24.48
CA THR A 459 -30.02 23.85 -23.40
C THR A 459 -31.11 23.00 -22.75
N ALA A 460 -31.52 23.36 -21.52
CA ALA A 460 -32.65 22.72 -20.83
C ALA A 460 -33.93 22.74 -21.70
N ARG A 461 -34.14 23.83 -22.43
CA ARG A 461 -35.30 24.00 -23.32
C ARG A 461 -35.26 23.06 -24.51
N THR A 462 -34.11 22.92 -25.17
CA THR A 462 -33.99 22.05 -26.36
C THR A 462 -34.07 20.58 -25.99
N LEU A 463 -33.47 20.18 -24.86
CA LEU A 463 -33.62 18.83 -24.32
C LEU A 463 -35.09 18.51 -24.00
N ARG A 464 -35.75 19.37 -23.22
CA ARG A 464 -37.17 19.19 -22.86
C ARG A 464 -38.07 19.16 -24.09
N HIS A 465 -37.81 20.01 -25.09
CA HIS A 465 -38.59 20.00 -26.33
C HIS A 465 -38.46 18.69 -27.10
N LYS A 466 -37.23 18.18 -27.28
CA LYS A 466 -37.02 16.89 -27.97
C LYS A 466 -37.61 15.71 -27.20
N ILE A 467 -37.52 15.70 -25.86
CA ILE A 467 -38.17 14.67 -25.03
C ILE A 467 -39.70 14.74 -25.14
N ALA A 468 -40.28 15.95 -25.10
CA ALA A 468 -41.72 16.14 -25.25
C ALA A 468 -42.19 15.62 -26.63
N GLN A 469 -41.45 15.94 -27.69
CA GLN A 469 -41.71 15.43 -29.04
C GLN A 469 -41.63 13.90 -29.10
N ARG A 470 -40.64 13.27 -28.43
CA ARG A 470 -40.49 11.82 -28.39
C ARG A 470 -41.71 11.11 -27.78
N TYR A 471 -42.32 11.70 -26.76
CA TYR A 471 -43.52 11.18 -26.10
C TYR A 471 -44.84 11.75 -26.63
N SER A 472 -44.80 12.55 -27.71
CA SER A 472 -45.98 13.23 -28.26
C SER A 472 -46.74 14.13 -27.25
N LEU A 473 -45.98 14.80 -26.38
CA LEU A 473 -46.47 15.75 -25.36
C LEU A 473 -46.00 17.17 -25.68
N THR A 474 -46.62 18.18 -25.06
CA THR A 474 -46.13 19.56 -25.11
C THR A 474 -45.07 19.81 -24.02
N VAL A 475 -44.25 20.85 -24.21
CA VAL A 475 -43.19 21.20 -23.26
C VAL A 475 -43.75 21.51 -21.86
N GLU A 476 -44.96 22.06 -21.79
CA GLU A 476 -45.64 22.40 -20.54
C GLU A 476 -46.20 21.16 -19.81
N GLN A 477 -46.40 20.07 -20.54
CA GLN A 477 -46.97 18.82 -20.04
C GLN A 477 -45.94 17.85 -19.47
N ILE A 478 -44.65 18.18 -19.52
CA ILE A 478 -43.60 17.31 -18.99
C ILE A 478 -42.73 18.00 -17.97
N GLU A 479 -42.26 17.28 -16.95
CA GLU A 479 -41.13 17.70 -16.13
C GLU A 479 -39.98 16.70 -16.31
N ILE A 480 -38.75 17.21 -16.28
CA ILE A 480 -37.54 16.40 -16.47
C ILE A 480 -36.55 16.64 -15.32
N ALA A 481 -35.89 15.58 -14.89
CA ALA A 481 -34.86 15.62 -13.86
C ALA A 481 -33.70 14.69 -14.21
N LYS A 482 -32.48 15.07 -13.85
CA LYS A 482 -31.31 14.20 -13.94
C LYS A 482 -31.15 13.42 -12.64
N TYR A 483 -30.92 12.11 -12.75
CA TYR A 483 -30.55 11.27 -11.61
C TYR A 483 -29.04 11.30 -11.37
N PHE A 484 -28.66 11.35 -10.10
CA PHE A 484 -27.28 11.20 -9.62
C PHE A 484 -27.18 9.92 -8.78
N PRO A 485 -26.72 8.80 -9.37
CA PRO A 485 -26.65 7.51 -8.69
C PRO A 485 -25.81 7.53 -7.42
N GLU A 486 -24.72 8.31 -7.40
CA GLU A 486 -23.79 8.33 -6.25
C GLU A 486 -24.41 8.94 -4.99
N LYS A 487 -25.50 9.70 -5.15
CA LYS A 487 -26.22 10.36 -4.05
C LYS A 487 -27.67 9.90 -3.93
N SER A 488 -28.13 9.04 -4.85
CA SER A 488 -29.55 8.70 -5.03
C SER A 488 -30.45 9.95 -5.04
N THR A 489 -30.02 10.99 -5.77
CA THR A 489 -30.74 12.27 -5.82
C THR A 489 -31.17 12.62 -7.24
N TRP A 490 -32.35 13.22 -7.33
CA TRP A 490 -32.89 13.77 -8.57
C TRP A 490 -32.75 15.29 -8.57
N MET A 491 -32.23 15.82 -9.69
CA MET A 491 -32.08 17.26 -9.90
C MET A 491 -33.00 17.71 -11.04
N PRO A 492 -34.06 18.49 -10.74
CA PRO A 492 -34.94 19.02 -11.78
C PRO A 492 -34.18 19.90 -12.77
N ILE A 493 -34.30 19.59 -14.06
CA ILE A 493 -33.75 20.41 -15.14
C ILE A 493 -34.81 21.45 -15.52
N SER A 494 -34.73 22.62 -14.88
CA SER A 494 -35.61 23.74 -15.18
C SER A 494 -35.02 24.64 -16.27
N SER A 495 -35.87 25.22 -17.10
CA SER A 495 -35.51 26.21 -18.13
C SER A 495 -35.35 27.64 -17.57
N TRP A 496 -35.47 27.81 -16.25
CA TRP A 496 -35.42 29.10 -15.56
C TRP A 496 -34.23 29.14 -14.61
N SER A 497 -33.10 29.65 -15.10
CA SER A 497 -31.88 29.81 -14.30
C SER A 497 -32.05 30.93 -13.25
N GLN A 498 -32.50 30.60 -12.04
CA GLN A 498 -32.62 31.54 -10.92
C GLN A 498 -31.32 31.62 -10.11
N GLN A 499 -30.19 31.95 -10.75
CA GLN A 499 -28.98 32.41 -10.06
C GLN A 499 -28.37 33.61 -10.78
N VAL A 500 -29.11 34.71 -10.83
CA VAL A 500 -28.51 36.03 -11.01
C VAL A 500 -28.06 36.49 -9.64
N SER A 501 -26.86 36.07 -9.22
CA SER A 501 -26.13 36.83 -8.21
C SER A 501 -26.01 38.27 -8.72
N LYS A 502 -26.34 39.24 -7.87
CA LYS A 502 -26.33 40.67 -8.17
C LYS A 502 -24.91 41.15 -8.51
N LYS A 503 -24.41 40.87 -9.72
CA LYS A 503 -23.28 41.53 -10.35
C LYS A 503 -23.40 41.29 -11.85
N LYS A 504 -23.49 42.39 -12.63
CA LYS A 504 -23.51 42.40 -14.10
C LYS A 504 -22.33 41.57 -14.64
N ARG A 505 -22.55 40.29 -14.93
CA ARG A 505 -21.64 39.43 -15.69
C ARG A 505 -22.43 38.96 -16.91
N LYS A 506 -21.85 39.12 -18.10
CA LYS A 506 -22.43 38.69 -19.39
C LYS A 506 -23.06 37.29 -19.23
N LYS A 507 -24.34 37.13 -19.56
CA LYS A 507 -25.03 35.83 -19.60
C LYS A 507 -24.20 34.90 -20.50
N LYS A 508 -23.53 33.91 -19.93
CA LYS A 508 -22.97 32.79 -20.71
C LYS A 508 -24.14 31.99 -21.29
N PRO A 509 -24.04 31.47 -22.52
CA PRO A 509 -25.03 30.53 -23.02
C PRO A 509 -25.10 29.33 -22.07
N GLU A 510 -26.32 28.96 -21.68
CA GLU A 510 -26.60 27.83 -20.82
C GLU A 510 -26.28 26.55 -21.59
N ASN A 511 -25.25 25.80 -21.17
CA ASN A 511 -24.89 24.51 -21.75
C ASN A 511 -25.08 23.43 -20.68
N LEU A 512 -25.94 22.43 -20.94
CA LEU A 512 -26.23 21.35 -20.01
C LEU A 512 -25.02 20.45 -19.70
N GLN A 513 -24.00 20.44 -20.56
CA GLN A 513 -22.74 19.72 -20.31
C GLN A 513 -21.87 20.42 -19.23
N GLY A 514 -22.14 21.68 -18.93
CA GLY A 514 -21.50 22.43 -17.85
C GLY A 514 -22.29 22.38 -16.54
N ALA A 515 -21.76 23.06 -15.52
CA ALA A 515 -22.48 23.23 -14.27
C ALA A 515 -23.83 23.96 -14.50
N PRO A 516 -24.91 23.55 -13.80
CA PRO A 516 -24.94 22.57 -12.71
C PRO A 516 -25.15 21.11 -13.15
N ASN A 517 -25.66 20.87 -14.36
CA ASN A 517 -26.21 19.56 -14.75
C ASN A 517 -25.13 18.55 -15.18
N HIS A 518 -23.99 18.99 -15.72
CA HIS A 518 -22.88 18.14 -16.16
C HIS A 518 -23.33 16.92 -16.98
N LEU A 519 -24.18 17.16 -17.98
CA LEU A 519 -24.79 16.11 -18.79
C LEU A 519 -23.72 15.35 -19.60
N LYS A 520 -23.72 14.02 -19.48
CA LYS A 520 -22.78 13.09 -20.14
C LYS A 520 -23.50 11.85 -20.68
N ASP A 521 -22.78 11.04 -21.45
CA ASP A 521 -23.32 9.76 -21.94
C ASP A 521 -23.71 8.82 -20.79
N GLY A 522 -24.83 8.13 -20.96
CA GLY A 522 -25.35 7.18 -19.98
C GLY A 522 -26.06 7.84 -18.80
N ASP A 523 -26.15 9.17 -18.74
CA ASP A 523 -26.94 9.85 -17.72
C ASP A 523 -28.42 9.49 -17.84
N ILE A 524 -29.06 9.31 -16.67
CA ILE A 524 -30.47 8.97 -16.56
C ILE A 524 -31.28 10.26 -16.41
N ILE A 525 -32.29 10.41 -17.28
CA ILE A 525 -33.25 11.50 -17.27
C ILE A 525 -34.63 10.95 -16.96
N GLY A 526 -35.14 11.31 -15.79
CA GLY A 526 -36.50 11.04 -15.36
C GLY A 526 -37.44 11.98 -16.09
N VAL A 527 -38.55 11.46 -16.58
CA VAL A 527 -39.59 12.18 -17.30
C VAL A 527 -40.92 11.95 -16.61
N LYS A 528 -41.62 13.02 -16.26
CA LYS A 528 -42.96 12.96 -15.70
C LYS A 528 -43.98 13.57 -16.64
N ASN A 529 -45.12 12.91 -16.77
CA ASN A 529 -46.25 13.40 -17.54
C ASN A 529 -47.26 14.14 -16.65
N LEU A 530 -47.20 15.48 -16.71
CA LEU A 530 -48.04 16.38 -15.92
C LEU A 530 -49.52 16.38 -16.32
N LEU A 531 -49.89 15.79 -17.47
CA LEU A 531 -51.31 15.61 -17.83
C LEU A 531 -52.02 14.61 -16.92
N ILE A 532 -51.27 13.64 -16.39
CA ILE A 532 -51.82 12.48 -15.69
C ILE A 532 -51.39 12.51 -14.22
N ASP A 533 -50.19 13.01 -13.92
CA ASP A 533 -49.65 13.08 -12.57
C ASP A 533 -48.99 14.43 -12.29
N MET A 534 -49.51 15.16 -11.29
CA MET A 534 -48.95 16.45 -10.86
C MET A 534 -47.84 16.32 -9.81
N ASN A 535 -47.51 15.10 -9.38
CA ASN A 535 -46.44 14.86 -8.41
C ASN A 535 -45.08 15.27 -9.01
N LYS A 536 -44.35 16.16 -8.34
CA LYS A 536 -43.04 16.64 -8.79
C LYS A 536 -41.85 15.88 -8.20
N ASP A 537 -42.10 14.90 -7.33
CA ASP A 537 -41.03 14.10 -6.71
C ASP A 537 -40.63 12.92 -7.60
N PHE A 538 -39.37 12.90 -8.01
CA PHE A 538 -38.81 11.85 -8.87
C PHE A 538 -38.24 10.66 -8.07
N SER A 539 -38.20 10.74 -6.74
CA SER A 539 -37.60 9.71 -5.89
C SER A 539 -38.38 8.38 -5.95
N THR A 540 -37.65 7.27 -5.94
CA THR A 540 -38.22 5.92 -5.79
C THR A 540 -38.16 5.45 -4.34
N LEU A 541 -38.92 4.40 -4.00
CA LEU A 541 -38.85 3.76 -2.68
C LEU A 541 -37.44 3.23 -2.35
N THR A 542 -36.68 2.84 -3.38
CA THR A 542 -35.29 2.41 -3.24
C THR A 542 -34.34 3.56 -2.96
N ASP A 543 -34.55 4.74 -3.56
CA ASP A 543 -33.76 5.93 -3.29
C ASP A 543 -33.91 6.37 -1.82
N ASP A 544 -35.12 6.28 -1.28
CA ASP A 544 -35.40 6.69 0.09
C ASP A 544 -34.77 5.74 1.12
N PHE A 545 -34.82 4.43 0.87
CA PHE A 545 -34.12 3.44 1.70
C PHE A 545 -32.60 3.66 1.74
N VAL A 546 -32.00 3.97 0.59
CA VAL A 546 -30.56 4.25 0.49
C VAL A 546 -30.22 5.54 1.23
N LYS A 547 -30.98 6.62 1.04
CA LYS A 547 -30.79 7.86 1.82
C LYS A 547 -30.88 7.62 3.32
N GLU A 548 -31.81 6.77 3.78
CA GLU A 548 -31.92 6.38 5.18
C GLU A 548 -30.69 5.61 5.68
N GLN A 549 -30.17 4.65 4.89
CA GLN A 549 -28.93 3.93 5.23
C GLN A 549 -27.72 4.86 5.33
N HIS A 550 -27.51 5.74 4.35
CA HIS A 550 -26.42 6.72 4.38
C HIS A 550 -26.52 7.68 5.58
N THR A 551 -27.74 8.05 5.98
CA THR A 551 -27.98 8.87 7.17
C THR A 551 -27.65 8.11 8.46
N LEU A 552 -27.99 6.82 8.53
CA LEU A 552 -27.67 5.94 9.67
C LEU A 552 -26.16 5.72 9.81
N GLU A 553 -25.43 5.53 8.71
CA GLU A 553 -23.96 5.39 8.74
C GLU A 553 -23.25 6.68 9.10
N GLY A 554 -23.70 7.83 8.58
CA GLY A 554 -23.21 9.15 9.00
C GLY A 554 -23.43 9.40 10.50
N SER A 555 -24.56 8.95 11.05
CA SER A 555 -24.85 9.05 12.49
C SER A 555 -24.00 8.11 13.36
N LYS A 556 -23.57 6.95 12.83
CA LYS A 556 -22.66 6.02 13.52
C LYS A 556 -21.22 6.55 13.57
N GLY A 557 -20.77 7.23 12.51
CA GLY A 557 -19.47 7.92 12.49
C GLY A 557 -19.35 9.02 13.55
N ASP A 558 -20.44 9.75 13.79
CA ASP A 558 -20.47 10.82 14.80
C ASP A 558 -20.65 10.29 16.25
N ARG A 559 -21.29 9.13 16.42
CA ARG A 559 -21.42 8.46 17.74
C ARG A 559 -20.13 7.80 18.22
N SER A 560 -19.17 7.51 17.33
CA SER A 560 -17.86 6.95 17.71
C SER A 560 -16.91 7.95 18.37
N ARG A 561 -17.26 9.25 18.45
CA ARG A 561 -16.43 10.28 19.11
C ARG A 561 -17.00 10.81 20.43
N GLN A 562 -18.00 10.17 21.01
CA GLN A 562 -18.50 10.54 22.34
C GLN A 562 -18.42 9.35 23.30
N ALA A 563 -17.36 9.33 24.11
CA ALA A 563 -17.28 8.52 25.31
C ALA A 563 -18.38 8.96 26.31
N PRO A 564 -18.94 8.04 27.11
CA PRO A 564 -20.12 8.32 27.93
C PRO A 564 -19.72 9.07 29.20
N ALA A 565 -20.24 10.29 29.37
CA ALA A 565 -20.23 10.98 30.65
C ALA A 565 -21.56 10.71 31.38
N HIS A 566 -21.40 10.34 32.65
CA HIS A 566 -22.37 9.86 33.62
C HIS A 566 -23.72 10.59 33.72
N GLN A 567 -24.73 9.79 34.06
CA GLN A 567 -26.04 10.17 34.56
C GLN A 567 -25.95 10.92 35.90
N SER A 568 -26.74 11.99 36.03
CA SER A 568 -27.46 12.34 37.27
C SER A 568 -28.63 13.27 36.90
N GLY A 569 -29.83 12.94 37.41
CA GLY A 569 -31.09 13.59 37.05
C GLY A 569 -31.39 14.86 37.85
N ASP A 570 -32.41 15.61 37.43
CA ASP A 570 -33.66 15.83 38.19
C ASP A 570 -34.72 16.56 37.34
N ALA A 571 -35.94 16.61 37.86
CA ALA A 571 -37.25 16.78 37.20
C ALA A 571 -37.65 18.17 36.61
N LEU A 572 -38.57 18.08 35.63
CA LEU A 572 -39.77 18.88 35.31
C LEU A 572 -39.78 20.43 35.53
N ASP A 573 -40.05 21.22 34.47
CA ASP A 573 -41.35 21.90 34.21
C ASP A 573 -41.29 22.97 33.07
N GLY A 574 -42.42 23.19 32.37
CA GLY A 574 -42.90 24.52 31.91
C GLY A 574 -42.30 25.31 30.72
N LYS A 575 -42.95 25.20 29.54
CA LYS A 575 -43.36 26.23 28.54
C LYS A 575 -42.41 27.37 28.05
N THR A 576 -42.21 27.37 26.72
CA THR A 576 -42.10 28.50 25.74
C THR A 576 -41.16 29.68 26.00
N ALA A 577 -40.10 29.81 25.18
CA ALA A 577 -39.76 31.02 24.40
C ALA A 577 -38.52 30.79 23.51
N HIS A 578 -38.53 31.41 22.32
CA HIS A 578 -37.41 31.51 21.38
C HIS A 578 -36.10 31.99 22.04
N CYS A 579 -34.98 31.37 21.68
CA CYS A 579 -33.68 32.06 21.71
C CYS A 579 -32.75 31.52 20.61
N ALA A 580 -32.31 32.44 19.75
CA ALA A 580 -31.39 32.23 18.67
C ALA A 580 -30.03 31.74 19.19
N ARG A 581 -29.56 30.58 18.72
CA ARG A 581 -28.18 30.15 18.96
C ARG A 581 -27.25 30.91 18.01
N ALA A 582 -26.51 31.87 18.57
CA ALA A 582 -25.37 32.50 17.94
C ALA A 582 -24.34 31.43 17.53
N ARG A 583 -24.02 31.35 16.24
CA ARG A 583 -22.88 30.59 15.72
C ARG A 583 -21.60 31.28 16.18
N ARG A 584 -20.64 30.51 16.73
CA ARG A 584 -19.28 30.99 16.99
C ARG A 584 -18.63 31.38 15.65
N PRO A 585 -17.83 32.46 15.60
CA PRO A 585 -17.17 32.85 14.36
C PRO A 585 -16.10 31.81 13.98
N GLU A 586 -16.15 31.37 12.73
CA GLU A 586 -15.16 30.49 12.11
C GLU A 586 -13.81 31.21 12.07
N VAL A 587 -12.80 30.62 12.71
CA VAL A 587 -11.41 31.10 12.63
C VAL A 587 -10.84 30.59 11.32
N ALA A 588 -10.49 31.51 10.41
CA ALA A 588 -9.84 31.18 9.16
C ALA A 588 -8.43 30.61 9.44
N LEU A 589 -8.17 29.39 8.99
CA LEU A 589 -6.82 28.81 8.95
C LEU A 589 -6.04 29.54 7.84
N SER A 590 -5.06 30.35 8.24
CA SER A 590 -4.06 30.91 7.33
C SER A 590 -2.83 30.02 7.35
N ILE A 591 -2.43 29.52 6.18
CA ILE A 591 -1.20 28.76 5.99
C ILE A 591 -0.17 29.76 5.48
N SER A 592 0.86 30.05 6.29
CA SER A 592 2.01 30.84 5.83
C SER A 592 2.97 29.91 5.10
N VAL A 593 3.14 30.12 3.79
CA VAL A 593 4.25 29.54 3.03
C VAL A 593 5.47 30.41 3.32
N ALA A 594 6.54 29.83 3.85
CA ALA A 594 7.80 30.53 4.03
C ALA A 594 8.38 30.89 2.66
N ASP A 595 8.73 32.18 2.48
CA ASP A 595 9.42 32.68 1.29
C ASP A 595 10.74 31.94 1.11
N PHE A 596 10.84 31.13 0.06
CA PHE A 596 12.12 30.61 -0.42
C PHE A 596 12.90 31.76 -1.04
N ARG A 597 14.04 32.12 -0.44
CA ARG A 597 15.13 32.86 -1.09
C ARG A 597 16.18 31.90 -1.61
#